data_AF-A0A5M3WE70-F1
#
_entry.id   AF-A0A5M3WE70-F1
#
_cell.length_a   1.000
_cell.length_b   1.000
_cell.length_c   1.000
_cell.angle_alpha   90.00
_cell.angle_beta   90.00
_cell.angle_gamma   90.00
#
_symmetry.space_group_name_H-M   'P 1'
#
loop_
_entity.id
_entity.type
_entity.pdbx_description
1 polymer ?
#
loop_
_entity_poly.entity_id
_entity_poly.type
_entity_poly.pdbx_seq_one_letter_code
_entity_poly.pdbx_strand_id
1 'polypeptide(L)'
;MDRTAWKPFLMRWSEEWQIANPAEEPGADPWLGFPAASPEEVEALERRLGCALPPSFREFLLVTNGWRDAGNFVSQLRNTDEIGWMRDLDPLMAELYEDTEDFETRERFSRGRC
;
A
#
# COMPACT_ATOMS: atom_id res chain seq x y z
N MET A 1 20.13 -0.04 -2.67
CA MET A 1 19.23 1.12 -2.55
C MET A 1 19.30 1.59 -1.12
N ASP A 2 19.68 2.85 -0.92
CA ASP A 2 19.60 3.50 0.38
C ASP A 2 18.14 3.48 0.83
N ARG A 3 17.81 2.64 1.82
CA ARG A 3 16.44 2.40 2.30
C ARG A 3 15.88 3.60 3.09
N THR A 4 16.71 4.60 3.36
CA THR A 4 16.44 5.70 4.30
C THR A 4 15.79 6.94 3.68
N ALA A 5 15.56 6.99 2.37
CA ALA A 5 15.15 8.22 1.68
C ALA A 5 13.66 8.28 1.28
N TRP A 6 12.75 7.70 2.06
CA TRP A 6 11.30 7.81 1.79
C TRP A 6 10.84 9.28 1.73
N LYS A 7 11.24 10.11 2.69
CA LYS A 7 10.81 11.52 2.72
C LYS A 7 11.23 12.30 1.47
N PRO A 8 12.52 12.30 1.04
CA PRO A 8 12.91 12.92 -0.23
C PRO A 8 12.17 12.38 -1.46
N PHE A 9 11.97 11.06 -1.53
CA PHE A 9 11.26 10.42 -2.64
C PHE A 9 9.79 10.88 -2.71
N LEU A 10 9.09 10.86 -1.59
CA LEU A 10 7.68 11.22 -1.48
C LEU A 10 7.45 12.72 -1.69
N MET A 11 8.41 13.57 -1.30
CA MET A 11 8.36 15.01 -1.62
C MET A 11 8.41 15.21 -3.13
N ARG A 12 9.38 14.58 -3.80
CA ARG A 12 9.50 14.65 -5.25
C ARG A 12 8.26 14.10 -5.96
N TRP A 13 7.72 12.98 -5.50
CA TRP A 13 6.48 12.42 -6.03
C TRP A 13 5.32 13.44 -5.94
N SER A 14 5.18 14.10 -4.79
CA SER A 14 4.10 15.07 -4.58
C SER A 14 4.24 16.28 -5.52
N GLU A 15 5.47 16.76 -5.75
CA GLU A 15 5.76 17.81 -6.73
C GLU A 15 5.42 17.40 -8.16
N GLU A 16 5.87 16.22 -8.59
CA GLU A 16 5.60 15.68 -9.93
C GLU A 16 4.09 15.49 -10.16
N TRP A 17 3.36 15.02 -9.14
CA TRP A 17 1.92 14.83 -9.21
C TRP A 17 1.16 16.16 -9.35
N GLN A 18 1.55 17.20 -8.62
CA GLN A 18 0.93 18.53 -8.74
C GLN A 18 1.17 19.20 -10.09
N ILE A 19 2.35 18.99 -10.69
CA ILE A 19 2.63 19.48 -12.04
C ILE A 19 1.69 18.81 -13.06
N ALA A 20 1.44 17.51 -12.90
CA ALA A 20 0.53 16.77 -13.76
C ALA A 20 -0.95 17.07 -13.48
N ASN A 21 -1.29 17.43 -12.23
CA ASN A 21 -2.65 17.67 -11.75
C ASN A 21 -2.71 19.03 -11.03
N PRO A 22 -2.65 20.14 -11.78
CA PRO A 22 -2.66 21.47 -11.18
C PRO A 22 -3.97 21.69 -10.42
N ALA A 23 -3.87 22.08 -9.16
CA ALA A 23 -5.03 22.37 -8.33
C ALA A 23 -5.84 23.52 -8.94
N GLU A 24 -7.18 23.41 -8.90
CA GLU A 24 -8.07 24.50 -9.31
C GLU A 24 -7.95 25.71 -8.37
N GLU A 25 -7.66 25.47 -7.08
CA GLU A 25 -7.44 26.51 -6.08
C GLU A 25 -5.95 26.64 -5.69
N PRO A 26 -5.39 27.86 -5.72
CA PRO A 26 -4.03 28.11 -5.24
C PRO A 26 -3.90 27.87 -3.73
N GLY A 27 -2.91 27.06 -3.32
CA GLY A 27 -2.50 26.94 -1.92
C GLY A 27 -2.84 25.61 -1.22
N ALA A 28 -3.22 24.58 -1.97
CA ALA A 28 -3.29 23.21 -1.43
C ALA A 28 -1.91 22.78 -0.86
N ASP A 29 -1.93 22.01 0.23
CA ASP A 29 -0.71 21.46 0.84
C ASP A 29 0.04 20.61 -0.21
N PRO A 30 1.31 20.94 -0.52
CA PRO A 30 2.07 20.20 -1.51
C PRO A 30 2.46 18.79 -1.04
N TRP A 31 2.13 18.38 0.18
CA TRP A 31 2.37 17.03 0.69
C TRP A 31 1.14 16.14 0.52
N LEU A 32 1.26 15.10 -0.32
CA LEU A 32 0.18 14.12 -0.54
C LEU A 32 0.02 13.13 0.63
N GLY A 33 1.05 12.98 1.44
CA GLY A 33 1.04 12.07 2.58
C GLY A 33 0.15 12.54 3.74
N PHE A 34 0.00 11.67 4.71
CA PHE A 34 -0.57 11.95 6.02
C PHE A 34 0.54 12.17 7.07
N PRO A 35 0.22 12.68 8.27
CA PRO A 35 1.15 12.70 9.39
C PRO A 35 1.81 11.32 9.60
N ALA A 36 3.07 11.31 10.01
CA ALA A 36 3.79 10.08 10.32
C ALA A 36 3.07 9.28 11.41
N ALA A 37 3.12 7.95 11.29
CA ALA A 37 2.67 7.06 12.35
C ALA A 37 3.66 7.11 13.52
N SER A 38 3.17 6.96 14.74
CA SER A 38 4.03 6.76 15.89
C SER A 38 4.61 5.33 15.88
N PRO A 39 5.79 5.10 16.50
CA PRO A 39 6.31 3.74 16.66
C PRO A 39 5.30 2.79 17.33
N GLU A 40 4.50 3.29 18.28
CA GLU A 40 3.48 2.53 19.00
C GLU A 40 2.30 2.13 18.10
N GLU A 41 1.88 2.99 17.17
CA GLU A 41 0.86 2.68 16.16
C GLU A 41 1.34 1.57 15.22
N VAL A 42 2.60 1.62 14.80
CA VAL A 42 3.19 0.57 13.96
C VAL A 42 3.31 -0.75 14.71
N GLU A 43 3.71 -0.74 15.99
CA GLU A 43 3.75 -1.93 16.82
C GLU A 43 2.34 -2.51 17.10
N ALA A 44 1.33 -1.65 17.24
CA ALA A 44 -0.06 -2.07 17.33
C ALA A 44 -0.52 -2.77 16.04
N LEU A 45 -0.14 -2.24 14.88
CA LEU A 45 -0.40 -2.87 13.58
C LEU A 45 0.29 -4.24 13.46
N GLU A 46 1.57 -4.35 13.80
CA GLU A 46 2.32 -5.62 13.78
C GLU A 46 1.64 -6.68 14.67
N ARG A 47 1.22 -6.29 15.88
CA ARG A 47 0.47 -7.18 16.78
C ARG A 47 -0.87 -7.60 16.22
N ARG A 48 -1.60 -6.68 15.57
CA ARG A 48 -2.91 -6.96 14.96
C ARG A 48 -2.82 -7.89 13.76
N LEU A 49 -1.77 -7.75 12.95
CA LEU A 49 -1.50 -8.64 11.81
C LEU A 49 -0.90 -9.99 12.24
N GLY A 50 -0.28 -10.05 13.42
CA GLY A 50 0.41 -11.24 13.92
C GLY A 50 1.77 -11.49 13.26
N CYS A 51 2.35 -10.48 12.60
CA CYS A 51 3.65 -10.57 11.95
C CYS A 51 4.41 -9.23 12.02
N ALA A 52 5.75 -9.30 11.94
CA ALA A 52 6.58 -8.11 11.80
C ALA A 52 6.47 -7.54 10.39
N LEU A 53 6.37 -6.21 10.27
CA LEU A 53 6.34 -5.57 8.97
C LEU A 53 7.72 -5.61 8.31
N PRO A 54 7.80 -5.67 6.97
CA PRO A 54 9.07 -5.46 6.27
C PRO A 54 9.69 -4.11 6.67
N PRO A 55 11.01 -4.04 6.94
CA PRO A 55 11.65 -2.83 7.44
C PRO A 55 11.38 -1.57 6.61
N SER A 56 11.38 -1.70 5.27
CA SER A 56 11.10 -0.57 4.38
C SER A 56 9.66 -0.06 4.48
N PHE A 57 8.70 -0.94 4.77
CA PHE A 57 7.30 -0.54 4.95
C PHE A 57 7.06 0.10 6.32
N ARG A 58 7.75 -0.41 7.35
CA ARG A 58 7.79 0.27 8.66
C ARG A 58 8.36 1.68 8.54
N GLU A 59 9.48 1.85 7.85
CA GLU A 59 10.07 3.18 7.60
C GLU A 59 9.14 4.11 6.81
N PHE A 60 8.39 3.56 5.85
CA PHE A 60 7.37 4.33 5.13
C PHE A 60 6.29 4.86 6.07
N LEU A 61 5.73 4.02 6.95
CA LEU A 61 4.70 4.44 7.91
C LEU A 61 5.20 5.49 8.91
N LEU A 62 6.47 5.41 9.31
CA LEU A 62 7.13 6.40 10.17
C LEU A 62 7.43 7.73 9.45
N VAL A 63 7.33 7.77 8.12
CA VAL A 63 7.37 9.01 7.34
C VAL A 63 5.96 9.53 7.06
N THR A 64 5.01 8.63 6.80
CA THR A 64 3.63 8.97 6.47
C THR A 64 2.65 7.82 6.77
N ASN A 65 1.61 8.10 7.55
CA ASN A 65 0.62 7.11 7.92
C ASN A 65 -0.49 6.97 6.86
N GLY A 66 -0.12 6.42 5.71
CA GLY A 66 -0.97 6.37 4.52
C GLY A 66 -0.51 7.37 3.46
N TRP A 67 -1.12 7.31 2.27
CA TRP A 67 -0.72 8.14 1.14
C TRP A 67 -1.88 8.40 0.20
N ARG A 68 -1.92 9.58 -0.43
CA ARG A 68 -2.90 9.89 -1.48
C ARG A 68 -2.26 9.85 -2.84
N ASP A 69 -3.03 9.46 -3.84
CA ASP A 69 -2.65 9.50 -5.25
C ASP A 69 -1.34 8.72 -5.51
N ALA A 70 -1.32 7.46 -5.07
CA ALA A 70 -0.20 6.53 -5.27
C ALA A 70 -0.09 6.02 -6.72
N GLY A 71 -0.98 6.46 -7.61
CA GLY A 71 -0.96 6.16 -9.04
C GLY A 71 -2.37 6.26 -9.65
N ASN A 72 -2.48 5.92 -10.94
CA ASN A 72 -3.73 6.09 -11.70
C ASN A 72 -4.92 5.26 -11.17
N PHE A 73 -4.64 4.14 -10.51
CA PHE A 73 -5.67 3.21 -10.01
C PHE A 73 -5.69 3.10 -8.49
N VAL A 74 -4.74 3.73 -7.81
CA VAL A 74 -4.59 3.67 -6.35
C VAL A 74 -4.72 5.09 -5.83
N SER A 75 -5.96 5.49 -5.55
CA SER A 75 -6.26 6.80 -4.99
C SER A 75 -5.74 6.96 -3.56
N GLN A 76 -5.61 5.87 -2.81
CA GLN A 76 -5.16 5.94 -1.42
C GLN A 76 -4.48 4.66 -0.92
N LEU A 77 -3.40 4.83 -0.17
CA LEU A 77 -2.82 3.82 0.71
C LEU A 77 -3.34 4.03 2.14
N ARG A 78 -3.81 2.93 2.73
CA ARG A 78 -4.40 2.88 4.08
C ARG A 78 -3.40 3.22 5.17
N ASN A 79 -3.92 3.78 6.27
CA ASN A 79 -3.16 4.05 7.49
C ASN A 79 -3.06 2.80 8.39
N THR A 80 -2.32 2.91 9.50
CA THR A 80 -2.11 1.83 10.49
C THR A 80 -3.37 1.24 11.09
N ASP A 81 -4.49 1.96 11.10
CA ASP A 81 -5.76 1.48 11.65
C ASP A 81 -6.55 0.66 10.63
N GLU A 82 -6.40 0.98 9.34
CA GLU A 82 -7.17 0.40 8.25
C GLU A 82 -6.45 -0.73 7.49
N ILE A 83 -5.12 -0.84 7.64
CA ILE A 83 -4.34 -1.95 7.07
C ILE A 83 -4.81 -3.27 7.69
N GLY A 84 -4.96 -4.33 6.91
CA GLY A 84 -5.43 -5.63 7.38
C GLY A 84 -5.23 -6.72 6.34
N TRP A 85 -5.70 -7.94 6.64
CA TRP A 85 -5.70 -9.02 5.66
C TRP A 85 -6.81 -8.81 4.63
N MET A 86 -6.50 -9.05 3.35
CA MET A 86 -7.45 -8.88 2.24
C MET A 86 -8.75 -9.66 2.47
N ARG A 87 -8.66 -10.90 2.97
CA ARG A 87 -9.81 -11.75 3.31
C ARG A 87 -10.81 -11.11 4.28
N ASP A 88 -10.32 -10.28 5.20
CA ASP A 88 -11.16 -9.64 6.23
C ASP A 88 -11.71 -8.29 5.74
N LEU A 89 -10.99 -7.64 4.82
CA LEU A 89 -11.28 -6.30 4.34
C LEU A 89 -12.14 -6.28 3.08
N ASP A 90 -11.92 -7.24 2.19
CA ASP A 90 -12.63 -7.40 0.93
C ASP A 90 -12.71 -8.89 0.56
N PRO A 91 -13.71 -9.62 1.11
CA PRO A 91 -13.86 -11.05 0.87
C PRO A 91 -14.08 -11.39 -0.61
N LEU A 92 -14.77 -10.53 -1.36
CA LEU A 92 -15.02 -10.74 -2.78
C LEU A 92 -13.72 -10.68 -3.58
N MET A 93 -12.86 -9.69 -3.30
CA MET A 93 -11.55 -9.63 -3.93
C MET A 93 -10.68 -10.81 -3.50
N ALA A 94 -10.73 -11.25 -2.24
CA ALA A 94 -10.01 -12.43 -1.80
C ALA A 94 -10.41 -13.70 -2.58
N GLU A 95 -11.71 -13.93 -2.78
CA GLU A 95 -12.23 -15.05 -3.58
C GLU A 95 -11.73 -15.01 -5.03
N LEU A 96 -11.75 -13.83 -5.67
CA LEU A 96 -11.27 -13.66 -7.05
C LEU A 96 -9.79 -14.03 -7.22
N TYR A 97 -8.94 -13.79 -6.22
CA TYR A 97 -7.53 -14.17 -6.29
C TYR A 97 -7.29 -15.65 -5.95
N GLU A 98 -8.07 -16.24 -5.04
CA GLU A 98 -8.00 -17.68 -4.73
C GLU A 98 -8.40 -18.54 -5.95
N ASP A 99 -9.40 -18.12 -6.72
CA ASP A 99 -9.85 -18.83 -7.92
C ASP A 99 -8.83 -18.81 -9.08
N THR A 100 -7.89 -17.85 -9.10
CA THR A 100 -6.86 -17.79 -10.15
C THR A 100 -5.76 -18.84 -9.99
N GLU A 101 -5.55 -19.37 -8.77
CA GLU A 101 -4.62 -20.48 -8.55
C GLU A 101 -5.18 -21.83 -9.07
N ASP A 102 -6.49 -21.90 -9.34
CA ASP A 102 -7.13 -23.08 -9.93
C ASP A 102 -7.03 -23.12 -11.46
N PHE A 103 -6.79 -21.98 -12.13
CA PHE A 103 -6.64 -21.90 -13.59
C PHE A 103 -5.32 -22.54 -14.08
N GLU A 104 -4.19 -22.29 -13.40
CA GLU A 104 -2.92 -22.91 -13.77
C GLU A 104 -2.81 -24.37 -13.31
N THR A 105 -3.52 -24.75 -12.24
CA THR A 105 -3.42 -26.11 -11.67
C THR A 105 -4.31 -27.12 -12.41
N ARG A 106 -5.48 -26.71 -12.95
CA ARG A 106 -6.36 -27.60 -13.74
C ARG A 106 -5.85 -27.98 -15.12
N GLU A 107 -5.06 -27.13 -15.78
CA GLU A 107 -4.48 -27.49 -17.09
C GLU A 107 -3.34 -28.53 -16.98
N ARG A 108 -2.64 -28.58 -15.83
CA ARG A 108 -1.50 -29.49 -15.64
C ARG A 108 -1.92 -30.93 -15.36
N PHE A 109 -3.11 -31.15 -14.80
CA PHE A 109 -3.61 -32.50 -14.49
C PHE A 109 -4.50 -33.14 -15.57
N SER A 110 -4.85 -32.42 -16.65
CA SER A 110 -5.62 -33.01 -17.77
C SER A 110 -4.76 -33.63 -18.88
N ARG A 111 -3.44 -33.37 -18.91
CA ARG A 111 -2.51 -33.85 -19.97
C ARG A 111 -1.48 -34.88 -19.51
N GLY A 112 -1.81 -35.71 -18.52
CA GLY A 112 -0.87 -36.69 -17.95
C GLY A 112 -1.48 -38.03 -17.56
N ARG A 113 -2.39 -38.58 -18.36
CA ARG A 113 -2.74 -40.00 -18.35
C ARG A 113 -2.77 -40.54 -19.78
N CYS A 114 -1.70 -41.23 -20.16
CA CYS A 114 -1.63 -42.43 -21.01
C CYS A 114 -0.16 -42.86 -21.06
#